data_AF-A0A9W6NPL4-F1
#
_entry.id   AF-A0A9W6NPL4-F1
#
_cell.length_a   1.000
_cell.length_b   1.000
_cell.length_c   1.000
_cell.angle_alpha   90.00
_cell.angle_beta   90.00
_cell.angle_gamma   90.00
#
_symmetry.space_group_name_H-M   'P 1'
#
loop_
_entity.id
_entity.type
_entity.pdbx_description
1 polymer ?
#
loop_
_entity_poly.entity_id
_entity_poly.type
_entity_poly.pdbx_seq_one_letter_code
_entity_poly.pdbx_strand_id
1 'polypeptide(L)'
;MPCPRCGATGVDPAGYCVQCRLFRGPASPPPQAFYPVPPPPKQRNPLLIPGIVFGVVALLLAAGVIVYAVVGGDSPAADQGLTGGTNPVVAPSLTAAPDDPTPTPTATVTATPGASASGSAGASPTAGPSCVVGVFLEEQHTEQVTVLNTGTFPFSGSGAYHRYTDSGRVTLDYGDGMSLRGSNGANQYEYIFAGYISYTYKYENGVLTFSSPRPDPQGTETFIRNGNVDFKGKLEARVPPPMKVNCGGVAMSLSNQITTIQLRRTSKAP
;
A
#
# COMPACT_ATOMS: atom_id res chain seq x y z
N MET A 1 30.11 21.68 24.18
CA MET A 1 30.27 23.11 23.81
C MET A 1 29.22 23.95 24.51
N PRO A 2 29.50 25.20 24.95
CA PRO A 2 28.50 26.12 25.52
C PRO A 2 27.40 26.47 24.51
N CYS A 3 26.21 26.86 24.97
CA CYS A 3 25.14 27.35 24.11
C CYS A 3 25.54 28.73 23.53
N PRO A 4 25.46 28.96 22.20
CA PRO A 4 25.89 30.23 21.60
C PRO A 4 25.03 31.43 22.03
N ARG A 5 23.80 31.20 22.50
CA ARG A 5 22.87 32.26 22.88
C ARG A 5 23.01 32.72 24.33
N CYS A 6 23.33 31.81 25.24
CA CYS A 6 23.29 32.08 26.68
C CYS A 6 24.52 31.56 27.47
N GLY A 7 25.48 30.92 26.82
CA GLY A 7 26.68 30.37 27.47
C GLY A 7 26.44 29.12 28.34
N ALA A 8 25.19 28.72 28.59
CA ALA A 8 24.89 27.54 29.41
C ALA A 8 25.31 26.23 28.72
N THR A 9 25.73 25.24 29.51
CA THR A 9 26.17 23.92 29.03
C THR A 9 25.10 22.83 29.11
N GLY A 10 24.02 23.05 29.88
CA GLY A 10 22.94 22.08 30.07
C GLY A 10 22.04 21.94 28.83
N VAL A 11 21.77 20.70 28.45
CA VAL A 11 20.85 20.31 27.36
C VAL A 11 19.90 19.24 27.91
N ASP A 12 18.61 19.33 27.60
CA ASP A 12 17.61 18.33 27.98
C ASP A 12 17.66 17.09 27.06
N PRO A 13 16.99 15.97 27.41
CA PRO A 13 17.00 14.76 26.60
C PRO A 13 16.46 14.94 25.18
N ALA A 14 15.67 15.98 24.94
CA ALA A 14 15.14 16.32 23.61
C ALA A 14 16.11 17.17 22.77
N GLY A 15 17.29 17.52 23.30
CA GLY A 15 18.31 18.27 22.59
C GLY A 15 18.19 19.79 22.71
N TYR A 16 17.41 20.31 23.67
CA TYR A 16 17.25 21.76 23.87
C TYR A 16 18.07 22.29 25.04
N CYS A 17 18.63 23.48 24.90
CA CYS A 17 19.32 24.15 26.00
C CYS A 17 18.33 24.46 27.15
N VAL A 18 18.66 24.03 28.38
CA VAL A 18 17.77 24.17 29.55
C VAL A 18 17.46 25.62 29.92
N GLN A 19 18.36 26.56 29.59
CA GLN A 19 18.23 27.97 29.95
C GLN A 19 17.39 28.78 28.93
N CYS A 20 17.60 28.52 27.63
CA CYS A 20 17.07 29.38 26.56
C CYS A 20 16.24 28.63 25.52
N ARG A 21 16.03 27.33 25.69
CA ARG A 21 15.26 26.46 24.79
C ARG A 21 15.71 26.49 23.32
N LEU A 22 16.97 26.87 23.05
CA LEU A 22 17.55 26.75 21.71
C LEU A 22 17.88 25.28 21.42
N PHE A 23 17.39 24.76 20.29
CA PHE A 23 17.69 23.40 19.83
C PHE A 23 19.17 23.27 19.45
N ARG A 24 19.82 22.20 19.92
CA ARG A 24 21.25 21.93 19.71
C ARG A 24 21.53 20.60 19.01
N GLY A 25 20.49 19.87 18.62
CA GLY A 25 20.59 18.49 18.16
C GLY A 25 20.48 17.49 19.32
N PRO A 26 20.19 16.21 19.02
CA PRO A 26 20.09 15.16 20.03
C PRO A 26 21.41 15.07 20.81
N ALA A 27 21.32 14.93 22.13
CA ALA A 27 22.50 14.69 22.96
C ALA A 27 23.20 13.42 22.44
N SER A 28 24.48 13.54 22.08
CA SER A 28 25.26 12.35 21.69
C SER A 28 25.22 11.35 22.84
N PRO A 29 24.89 10.07 22.58
CA PRO A 29 24.82 9.07 23.63
C PRO A 29 26.15 9.03 24.40
N PRO A 30 26.11 8.78 25.74
CA PRO A 30 27.33 8.66 26.52
C PRO A 30 28.24 7.62 25.85
N PRO A 31 29.58 7.83 25.87
CA PRO A 31 30.52 6.88 25.31
C PRO A 31 30.25 5.51 25.92
N GLN A 32 29.74 4.59 25.11
CA GLN A 32 29.40 3.27 25.60
C GLN A 32 30.69 2.61 26.08
N ALA A 33 30.66 2.13 27.33
CA ALA A 33 31.69 1.24 27.85
C ALA A 33 31.90 0.12 26.82
N PHE A 34 33.17 -0.21 26.56
CA PHE A 34 33.58 -1.24 25.63
C PHE A 34 32.87 -2.57 25.94
N TYR A 35 31.75 -2.82 25.29
CA TYR A 35 31.15 -4.15 25.26
C TYR A 35 32.02 -5.01 24.35
N PRO A 36 32.36 -6.26 24.77
CA PRO A 36 33.04 -7.19 23.90
C PRO A 36 32.20 -7.36 22.62
N VAL A 37 32.88 -7.27 21.48
CA VAL A 37 32.30 -7.45 20.16
C VAL A 37 31.52 -8.78 20.16
N PRO A 38 30.20 -8.78 19.91
CA PRO A 38 29.45 -10.01 19.81
C PRO A 38 30.07 -10.88 18.71
N PRO A 39 30.14 -12.22 18.90
CA PRO A 39 30.65 -13.10 17.87
C PRO A 39 29.87 -12.87 16.55
N PRO A 40 30.55 -12.94 15.39
CA PRO A 40 29.92 -12.71 14.10
C PRO A 40 28.68 -13.61 13.97
N PRO A 41 27.54 -13.05 13.52
CA PRO A 41 26.33 -13.83 13.36
C PRO A 41 26.62 -14.99 12.40
N LYS A 42 26.38 -16.20 12.90
CA LYS A 42 26.55 -17.45 12.14
C LYS A 42 25.71 -17.33 10.86
N GLN A 43 26.39 -17.12 9.73
CA GLN A 43 25.81 -16.97 8.41
C GLN A 43 25.02 -18.24 8.08
N ARG A 44 23.71 -18.22 8.34
CA ARG A 44 22.81 -19.28 7.91
C ARG A 44 22.63 -19.09 6.41
N ASN A 45 22.97 -20.14 5.65
CA ASN A 45 22.90 -20.19 4.19
C ASN A 45 21.63 -19.51 3.65
N PRO A 46 21.73 -18.48 2.78
CA PRO A 46 20.57 -17.74 2.27
C PRO A 46 19.89 -18.44 1.07
N LEU A 47 19.95 -19.78 1.00
CA LEU A 47 19.53 -20.55 -0.17
C LEU A 47 18.07 -21.05 -0.10
N LEU A 48 17.26 -20.40 0.73
CA LEU A 48 15.81 -20.53 0.77
C LEU A 48 15.24 -19.12 0.73
N ILE A 49 15.28 -18.51 -0.46
CA ILE A 49 14.53 -17.30 -0.78
C ILE A 49 13.05 -17.67 -0.59
N PRO A 50 12.33 -17.15 0.41
CA PRO A 50 10.89 -17.24 0.38
C PRO A 50 10.45 -16.23 -0.68
N GLY A 51 10.28 -16.71 -1.91
CA GLY A 51 9.51 -15.98 -2.90
C GLY A 51 8.14 -15.75 -2.27
N ILE A 52 7.87 -14.50 -1.89
CA ILE A 52 6.56 -14.11 -1.39
C ILE A 52 5.60 -14.26 -2.58
N VAL A 53 4.86 -15.37 -2.57
CA VAL A 53 3.89 -15.73 -3.59
C VAL A 53 2.68 -14.80 -3.46
N PHE A 54 2.64 -13.74 -4.25
CA PHE A 54 1.41 -13.01 -4.59
C PHE A 54 1.02 -13.26 -6.04
N GLY A 55 0.96 -14.54 -6.41
CA GLY A 55 0.59 -15.03 -7.74
C GLY A 55 -0.84 -15.59 -7.78
N VAL A 56 -1.85 -14.78 -7.48
CA VAL A 56 -3.27 -15.22 -7.56
C VAL A 56 -4.08 -14.51 -8.66
N VAL A 57 -3.63 -13.36 -9.18
CA VAL A 57 -4.44 -12.59 -10.15
C VAL A 57 -4.19 -13.00 -11.62
N ALA A 58 -3.00 -13.50 -11.97
CA ALA A 58 -2.70 -13.90 -13.36
C ALA A 58 -3.33 -15.23 -13.78
N LEU A 59 -3.69 -16.13 -12.84
CA LEU A 59 -4.29 -17.43 -13.16
C LEU A 59 -5.81 -17.35 -13.38
N LEU A 60 -6.49 -16.34 -12.84
CA LEU A 60 -7.94 -16.18 -12.97
C LEU A 60 -8.38 -15.71 -14.38
N LEU A 61 -7.47 -15.10 -15.15
CA LEU A 61 -7.79 -14.68 -16.53
C LEU A 61 -7.68 -15.80 -17.57
N ALA A 62 -6.97 -16.90 -17.27
CA ALA A 62 -6.88 -18.05 -18.18
C ALA A 62 -8.05 -19.05 -18.01
N ALA A 63 -8.62 -19.17 -16.81
CA ALA A 63 -9.75 -20.08 -16.57
C ALA A 63 -11.11 -19.49 -17.04
N GLY A 64 -11.25 -18.16 -17.12
CA GLY A 64 -12.48 -17.50 -17.58
C GLY A 64 -12.77 -17.61 -19.08
N VAL A 65 -11.82 -18.11 -19.89
CA VAL A 65 -12.00 -18.29 -21.34
C VAL A 65 -12.44 -19.72 -21.71
N ILE A 66 -12.35 -20.69 -20.79
CA ILE A 66 -12.62 -22.11 -21.12
C ILE A 66 -14.11 -22.51 -20.94
N VAL A 67 -14.95 -21.69 -20.29
CA VAL A 67 -16.37 -22.05 -20.06
C VAL A 67 -17.27 -21.72 -21.27
N TYR A 68 -16.79 -21.03 -22.30
CA TYR A 68 -17.62 -20.66 -23.47
C TYR A 68 -17.55 -21.62 -24.67
N ALA A 69 -16.83 -22.75 -24.57
CA ALA A 69 -16.61 -23.66 -25.70
C ALA A 69 -17.08 -25.12 -25.47
N VAL A 70 -18.07 -25.36 -24.60
CA VAL A 70 -18.68 -26.70 -24.48
C VAL A 70 -20.21 -26.60 -24.55
N VAL A 71 -20.70 -26.16 -25.71
CA VAL A 71 -21.96 -26.65 -26.28
C VAL A 71 -21.68 -26.93 -27.75
N GLY A 72 -21.47 -28.21 -28.08
CA GLY A 72 -21.44 -28.72 -29.45
C GLY A 72 -20.17 -29.48 -29.80
N GLY A 73 -20.28 -30.81 -29.86
CA GLY A 73 -19.31 -31.64 -30.59
C GLY A 73 -19.06 -33.02 -30.00
N ASP A 74 -19.75 -34.01 -30.54
CA ASP A 74 -19.56 -35.45 -30.30
C ASP A 74 -18.19 -36.01 -30.77
N SER A 75 -17.71 -37.02 -30.02
CA SER A 75 -16.92 -38.21 -30.47
C SER A 75 -15.36 -38.09 -30.66
N PRO A 76 -14.59 -39.21 -30.70
CA PRO A 76 -13.89 -39.75 -29.53
C PRO A 76 -12.38 -40.10 -29.78
N ALA A 77 -11.72 -40.56 -28.70
CA ALA A 77 -10.51 -41.40 -28.65
C ALA A 77 -9.19 -40.91 -29.29
N ALA A 78 -8.20 -40.59 -28.44
CA ALA A 78 -6.81 -41.00 -28.67
C ALA A 78 -6.00 -40.96 -27.35
N ASP A 79 -5.42 -42.12 -27.08
CA ASP A 79 -4.36 -42.46 -26.15
C ASP A 79 -3.07 -41.67 -26.43
N GLN A 80 -2.41 -41.09 -25.42
CA GLN A 80 -0.95 -41.00 -25.28
C GLN A 80 -0.56 -40.53 -23.87
N GLY A 81 0.29 -41.33 -23.21
CA GLY A 81 0.89 -41.03 -21.93
C GLY A 81 1.99 -39.97 -21.99
N LEU A 82 2.14 -39.25 -20.89
CA LEU A 82 3.38 -38.58 -20.52
C LEU A 82 3.50 -38.56 -18.99
N THR A 83 4.54 -39.24 -18.55
CA THR A 83 5.08 -39.31 -17.20
C THR A 83 5.76 -38.00 -16.81
N GLY A 84 5.56 -37.57 -15.56
CA GLY A 84 6.55 -36.76 -14.84
C GLY A 84 6.07 -35.42 -14.27
N GLY A 85 5.78 -35.40 -12.96
CA GLY A 85 5.93 -34.21 -12.12
C GLY A 85 4.68 -33.37 -11.85
N THR A 86 3.68 -33.94 -11.17
CA THR A 86 2.56 -33.17 -10.62
C THR A 86 2.98 -32.43 -9.35
N ASN A 87 3.16 -31.11 -9.46
CA ASN A 87 2.96 -30.22 -8.32
C ASN A 87 1.50 -30.34 -7.86
N PRO A 88 1.19 -30.42 -6.55
CA PRO A 88 -0.19 -30.43 -6.09
C PRO A 88 -0.86 -29.09 -6.43
N VAL A 89 -1.71 -29.12 -7.45
CA VAL A 89 -2.69 -28.08 -7.74
C VAL A 89 -3.73 -28.12 -6.62
N VAL A 90 -3.72 -27.10 -5.77
CA VAL A 90 -4.80 -26.84 -4.81
C VAL A 90 -5.67 -25.75 -5.40
N ALA A 91 -6.84 -26.16 -5.88
CA ALA A 91 -7.92 -25.25 -6.22
C ALA A 91 -8.57 -24.74 -4.91
N PRO A 92 -8.91 -23.45 -4.79
CA PRO A 92 -9.89 -23.03 -3.81
C PRO A 92 -11.29 -23.45 -4.30
N SER A 93 -11.91 -24.38 -3.58
CA SER A 93 -13.35 -24.58 -3.59
C SER A 93 -14.02 -23.32 -3.04
N LEU A 94 -14.63 -22.53 -3.93
CA LEU A 94 -15.63 -21.54 -3.54
C LEU A 94 -16.92 -22.31 -3.23
N THR A 95 -17.19 -22.53 -1.94
CA THR A 95 -18.54 -22.88 -1.51
C THR A 95 -19.40 -21.64 -1.69
N ALA A 96 -20.33 -21.68 -2.63
CA ALA A 96 -21.36 -20.66 -2.79
C ALA A 96 -22.15 -20.54 -1.48
N ALA A 97 -22.17 -19.35 -0.89
CA ALA A 97 -23.14 -19.01 0.14
C ALA A 97 -24.51 -18.85 -0.56
N PRO A 98 -25.59 -19.39 0.02
CA PRO A 98 -26.92 -19.31 -0.56
C PRO A 98 -27.47 -17.88 -0.58
N ASP A 99 -28.21 -17.59 -1.64
CA ASP A 99 -28.99 -16.39 -1.90
C ASP A 99 -29.87 -16.01 -0.70
N ASP A 100 -29.79 -14.75 -0.27
CA ASP A 100 -30.79 -14.14 0.62
C ASP A 100 -31.26 -12.81 -0.01
N PRO A 101 -32.57 -12.52 -0.03
CA PRO A 101 -33.18 -11.63 -1.01
C PRO A 101 -33.07 -10.16 -0.65
N THR A 102 -32.84 -9.39 -1.71
CA THR A 102 -32.95 -7.93 -1.79
C THR A 102 -34.28 -7.41 -1.21
N PRO A 103 -34.28 -6.51 -0.22
CA PRO A 103 -35.49 -5.77 0.14
C PRO A 103 -35.76 -4.64 -0.86
N THR A 104 -36.95 -4.69 -1.45
CA THR A 104 -37.55 -3.62 -2.26
C THR A 104 -38.00 -2.46 -1.35
N PRO A 105 -37.57 -1.21 -1.57
CA PRO A 105 -38.19 -0.08 -0.89
C PRO A 105 -39.49 0.36 -1.60
N THR A 106 -40.62 0.25 -0.90
CA THR A 106 -41.88 0.92 -1.26
C THR A 106 -41.88 2.33 -0.68
N ALA A 107 -41.84 3.35 -1.54
CA ALA A 107 -42.03 4.74 -1.13
C ALA A 107 -43.46 5.20 -1.47
N THR A 108 -44.28 5.44 -0.44
CA THR A 108 -45.55 6.16 -0.56
C THR A 108 -45.26 7.66 -0.59
N VAL A 109 -45.57 8.32 -1.71
CA VAL A 109 -45.45 9.77 -1.86
C VAL A 109 -46.81 10.42 -1.63
N THR A 110 -46.95 11.16 -0.54
CA THR A 110 -48.06 12.09 -0.31
C THR A 110 -47.64 13.47 -0.83
N ALA A 111 -48.29 13.93 -1.91
CA ALA A 111 -48.03 15.24 -2.49
C ALA A 111 -48.65 16.35 -1.62
N THR A 112 -47.82 17.31 -1.20
CA THR A 112 -48.23 18.61 -0.65
C THR A 112 -47.78 19.69 -1.64
N PRO A 113 -48.65 20.56 -2.19
CA PRO A 113 -48.24 21.67 -3.04
C PRO A 113 -47.92 22.89 -2.19
N GLY A 114 -46.68 23.39 -2.25
CA GLY A 114 -46.25 24.58 -1.54
C GLY A 114 -45.04 25.27 -2.18
N ALA A 115 -45.34 26.29 -2.98
CA ALA A 115 -44.53 27.48 -3.30
C ALA A 115 -43.01 27.34 -3.62
N SER A 116 -42.71 27.49 -4.91
CA SER A 116 -41.71 28.40 -5.51
C SER A 116 -40.55 28.89 -4.62
N ALA A 117 -39.36 28.32 -4.84
CA ALA A 117 -38.08 29.02 -4.78
C ALA A 117 -37.09 28.34 -5.74
N SER A 118 -36.87 28.97 -6.89
CA SER A 118 -35.83 28.62 -7.85
C SER A 118 -34.47 28.94 -7.25
N GLY A 119 -33.75 27.90 -6.84
CA GLY A 119 -32.37 27.98 -6.38
C GLY A 119 -31.61 26.78 -6.90
N SER A 120 -30.95 26.94 -8.05
CA SER A 120 -29.99 25.98 -8.60
C SER A 120 -28.88 25.72 -7.60
N ALA A 121 -29.00 24.66 -6.80
CA ALA A 121 -27.88 24.09 -6.07
C ALA A 121 -26.99 23.36 -7.11
N GLY A 122 -25.84 23.97 -7.37
CA GLY A 122 -24.93 23.58 -8.45
C GLY A 122 -24.48 22.12 -8.36
N ALA A 123 -24.50 21.47 -9.51
CA ALA A 123 -23.73 20.26 -9.71
C ALA A 123 -22.28 20.53 -9.28
N SER A 124 -21.76 19.71 -8.35
CA SER A 124 -20.34 19.68 -8.04
C SER A 124 -19.56 19.61 -9.36
N PRO A 125 -18.55 20.47 -9.58
CA PRO A 125 -17.78 20.46 -10.81
C PRO A 125 -17.25 19.06 -11.04
N THR A 126 -17.53 18.50 -12.21
CA THR A 126 -16.90 17.26 -12.69
C THR A 126 -15.41 17.47 -12.59
N ALA A 127 -14.80 16.89 -11.55
CA ALA A 127 -13.39 17.03 -11.27
C ALA A 127 -12.63 16.39 -12.43
N GLY A 128 -12.16 17.23 -13.35
CA GLY A 128 -11.23 16.81 -14.39
C GLY A 128 -9.93 16.26 -13.79
N PRO A 129 -8.98 15.82 -14.62
CA PRO A 129 -7.68 15.29 -14.17
C PRO A 129 -6.91 16.24 -13.22
N SER A 130 -7.30 17.51 -13.16
CA SER A 130 -6.73 18.51 -12.24
C SER A 130 -6.82 18.14 -10.76
N CYS A 131 -7.83 17.39 -10.32
CA CYS A 131 -7.94 17.04 -8.90
C CYS A 131 -6.89 15.99 -8.46
N VAL A 132 -6.39 15.18 -9.40
CA VAL A 132 -5.38 14.14 -9.13
C VAL A 132 -3.98 14.71 -9.22
N VAL A 133 -3.74 15.65 -10.12
CA VAL A 133 -2.41 16.28 -10.29
C VAL A 133 -2.05 17.09 -9.03
N GLY A 134 -0.85 16.89 -8.51
CA GLY A 134 -0.37 17.55 -7.29
C GLY A 134 0.61 16.71 -6.48
N VAL A 135 1.05 17.28 -5.36
CA VAL A 135 1.82 16.56 -4.33
C VAL A 135 0.89 16.28 -3.16
N PHE A 136 0.92 15.06 -2.66
CA PHE A 136 0.12 14.63 -1.53
C PHE A 136 1.00 13.90 -0.52
N LEU A 137 0.69 14.08 0.76
CA LEU A 137 1.23 13.27 1.86
C LEU A 137 0.21 12.19 2.19
N GLU A 138 0.66 10.95 2.30
CA GLU A 138 -0.13 9.83 2.78
C GLU A 138 -0.34 9.94 4.29
N GLU A 139 -1.59 10.19 4.68
CA GLU A 139 -1.98 10.32 6.10
C GLU A 139 -2.42 8.99 6.69
N GLN A 140 -3.00 8.11 5.86
CA GLN A 140 -3.44 6.80 6.27
C GLN A 140 -3.35 5.82 5.09
N HIS A 141 -2.87 4.63 5.37
CA HIS A 141 -2.81 3.51 4.46
C HIS A 141 -3.30 2.28 5.20
N THR A 142 -4.23 1.53 4.60
CA THR A 142 -4.60 0.19 5.04
C THR A 142 -4.60 -0.75 3.84
N GLU A 143 -3.95 -1.91 3.96
CA GLU A 143 -3.88 -2.91 2.90
C GLU A 143 -4.01 -4.34 3.45
N GLN A 144 -4.76 -5.22 2.79
CA GLN A 144 -4.76 -6.65 3.08
C GLN A 144 -3.51 -7.31 2.50
N VAL A 145 -2.65 -7.84 3.36
CA VAL A 145 -1.39 -8.48 2.96
C VAL A 145 -1.42 -9.95 3.36
N THR A 146 -1.09 -10.84 2.42
CA THR A 146 -0.90 -12.26 2.66
C THR A 146 0.55 -12.55 3.07
N VAL A 147 0.75 -12.95 4.32
CA VAL A 147 2.05 -13.43 4.78
C VAL A 147 2.11 -14.94 4.62
N LEU A 148 3.15 -15.43 3.93
CA LEU A 148 3.34 -16.85 3.65
C LEU A 148 3.30 -17.68 4.95
N ASN A 149 2.57 -18.79 4.93
CA ASN A 149 2.33 -19.69 6.07
C ASN A 149 1.65 -19.06 7.29
N THR A 150 1.10 -17.84 7.16
CA THR A 150 0.44 -17.12 8.25
C THR A 150 -1.00 -16.75 7.91
N GLY A 151 -1.28 -16.35 6.67
CA GLY A 151 -2.61 -15.93 6.21
C GLY A 151 -2.66 -14.47 5.78
N THR A 152 -3.86 -13.96 5.52
CA THR A 152 -4.12 -12.60 5.04
C THR A 152 -4.72 -11.76 6.17
N PHE A 153 -4.15 -10.57 6.41
CA PHE A 153 -4.61 -9.66 7.45
C PHE A 153 -4.23 -8.21 7.12
N PRO A 154 -4.89 -7.20 7.72
CA PRO A 154 -4.63 -5.82 7.39
C PRO A 154 -3.27 -5.35 7.94
N PHE A 155 -2.55 -4.64 7.09
CA PHE A 155 -1.43 -3.77 7.45
C PHE A 155 -1.89 -2.33 7.39
N SER A 156 -1.28 -1.48 8.22
CA SER A 156 -1.57 -0.06 8.29
C SER A 156 -0.32 0.79 8.46
N GLY A 157 -0.32 1.98 7.87
CA GLY A 157 0.78 2.93 8.00
C GLY A 157 0.46 4.29 7.38
N SER A 158 1.49 5.11 7.19
CA SER A 158 1.41 6.45 6.61
C SER A 158 2.81 6.97 6.29
N GLY A 159 2.91 8.08 5.55
CA GLY A 159 4.14 8.88 5.45
C GLY A 159 4.76 8.97 4.05
N ALA A 160 4.29 8.19 3.07
CA ALA A 160 4.75 8.35 1.70
C ALA A 160 4.27 9.68 1.08
N TYR A 161 5.09 10.29 0.22
CA TYR A 161 4.68 11.40 -0.63
C TYR A 161 4.31 10.90 -2.01
N HIS A 162 3.12 11.26 -2.49
CA HIS A 162 2.66 10.94 -3.84
C HIS A 162 2.73 12.19 -4.70
N ARG A 163 3.47 12.15 -5.81
CA ARG A 163 3.60 13.27 -6.75
C ARG A 163 3.01 12.90 -8.10
N TYR A 164 1.79 13.33 -8.36
CA TYR A 164 1.10 13.14 -9.65
C TYR A 164 1.36 14.35 -10.55
N THR A 165 1.81 14.08 -11.78
CA THR A 165 2.11 15.10 -12.80
C THR A 165 1.06 15.08 -13.90
N ASP A 166 0.86 16.22 -14.55
CA ASP A 166 0.00 16.36 -15.74
C ASP A 166 0.42 15.46 -16.90
N SER A 167 1.70 15.09 -16.98
CA SER A 167 2.26 14.16 -17.95
C SER A 167 1.82 12.69 -17.78
N GLY A 168 1.03 12.38 -16.75
CA GLY A 168 0.63 11.01 -16.44
C GLY A 168 1.72 10.20 -15.75
N ARG A 169 2.62 10.85 -15.00
CA ARG A 169 3.59 10.16 -14.14
C ARG A 169 3.28 10.41 -12.68
N VAL A 170 3.45 9.37 -11.86
CA VAL A 170 3.38 9.44 -10.41
C VAL A 170 4.65 8.89 -9.79
N THR A 171 5.16 9.56 -8.78
CA THR A 171 6.24 9.06 -7.91
C THR A 171 5.69 8.88 -6.50
N LEU A 172 5.84 7.67 -5.95
CA LEU A 172 5.59 7.33 -4.56
C LEU A 172 6.93 7.36 -3.84
N ASP A 173 7.16 8.35 -3.00
CA ASP A 173 8.41 8.59 -2.29
C ASP A 173 8.25 8.19 -0.83
N TYR A 174 8.94 7.14 -0.43
CA TYR A 174 8.94 6.59 0.93
C TYR A 174 10.03 7.23 1.81
N GLY A 175 10.85 8.13 1.27
CA GLY A 175 11.97 8.76 1.97
C GLY A 175 12.94 7.74 2.56
N ASP A 176 13.32 7.95 3.81
CA ASP A 176 14.23 7.05 4.55
C ASP A 176 13.53 5.81 5.13
N GLY A 177 12.21 5.70 5.01
CA GLY A 177 11.45 4.60 5.61
C GLY A 177 9.99 4.93 5.88
N MET A 178 9.09 4.41 5.07
CA MET A 178 7.67 4.25 5.40
C MET A 178 7.45 2.87 6.01
N SER A 179 6.78 2.82 7.16
CA SER A 179 6.44 1.56 7.84
C SER A 179 4.96 1.21 7.67
N LEU A 180 4.68 -0.03 7.27
CA LEU A 180 3.38 -0.67 7.33
C LEU A 180 3.40 -1.76 8.41
N ARG A 181 2.44 -1.72 9.34
CA ARG A 181 2.36 -2.65 10.47
C ARG A 181 1.07 -3.43 10.46
N GLY A 182 1.18 -4.73 10.73
CA GLY A 182 0.06 -5.65 10.86
C GLY A 182 0.26 -6.62 12.00
N SER A 183 -0.80 -7.31 12.41
CA SER A 183 -0.74 -8.35 13.43
C SER A 183 -1.69 -9.48 13.12
N ASN A 184 -1.30 -10.71 13.46
CA ASN A 184 -2.16 -11.88 13.42
C ASN A 184 -1.99 -12.70 14.71
N GLY A 185 -2.97 -12.58 15.62
CA GLY A 185 -2.90 -13.15 16.95
C GLY A 185 -1.72 -12.59 17.75
N ALA A 186 -0.82 -13.48 18.19
CA ALA A 186 0.37 -13.10 18.97
C ALA A 186 1.53 -12.57 18.12
N ASN A 187 1.45 -12.68 16.79
CA ASN A 187 2.54 -12.27 15.92
C ASN A 187 2.34 -10.83 15.43
N GLN A 188 3.43 -10.05 15.45
CA GLN A 188 3.52 -8.71 14.89
C GLN A 188 4.40 -8.72 13.64
N TYR A 189 3.99 -7.93 12.66
CA TYR A 189 4.64 -7.82 11.37
C TYR A 189 4.85 -6.36 11.00
N GLU A 190 5.97 -6.07 10.36
CA GLU A 190 6.29 -4.73 9.88
C GLU A 190 7.02 -4.82 8.53
N TYR A 191 6.51 -4.09 7.53
CA TYR A 191 7.21 -3.80 6.28
C TYR A 191 7.77 -2.39 6.35
N ILE A 192 9.03 -2.20 5.97
CA ILE A 192 9.67 -0.90 5.86
C ILE A 192 10.14 -0.72 4.42
N PHE A 193 9.64 0.32 3.76
CA PHE A 193 10.03 0.71 2.41
C PHE A 193 10.84 2.00 2.45
N ALA A 194 12.00 2.04 1.79
CA ALA A 194 12.82 3.25 1.67
C ALA A 194 13.22 3.49 0.20
N GLY A 195 13.38 4.75 -0.18
CA GLY A 195 13.54 5.19 -1.58
C GLY A 195 12.21 5.56 -2.22
N TYR A 196 12.08 5.39 -3.54
CA TYR A 196 10.85 5.74 -4.26
C TYR A 196 10.50 4.73 -5.35
N ILE A 197 9.24 4.74 -5.80
CA ILE A 197 8.79 4.04 -7.00
C ILE A 197 8.08 5.03 -7.92
N SER A 198 8.43 5.01 -9.21
CA SER A 198 7.71 5.78 -10.23
C SER A 198 6.85 4.88 -11.10
N TYR A 199 5.68 5.38 -11.50
CA TYR A 199 4.75 4.75 -12.42
C TYR A 199 4.31 5.74 -13.50
N THR A 200 3.89 5.20 -14.64
CA THR A 200 2.94 5.89 -15.51
C THR A 200 1.53 5.63 -14.98
N TYR A 201 0.65 6.63 -14.99
CA TYR A 201 -0.74 6.49 -14.59
C TYR A 201 -1.70 7.04 -15.63
N LYS A 202 -2.92 6.49 -15.65
CA LYS A 202 -4.05 6.99 -16.42
C LYS A 202 -5.25 7.16 -15.51
N TYR A 203 -5.94 8.29 -15.62
CA TYR A 203 -7.16 8.59 -14.86
C TYR A 203 -8.36 8.70 -15.80
N GLU A 204 -9.31 7.77 -15.67
CA GLU A 204 -10.54 7.74 -16.46
C GLU A 204 -11.72 7.33 -15.59
N ASN A 205 -12.84 8.05 -15.71
CA ASN A 205 -14.10 7.73 -15.03
C ASN A 205 -13.95 7.50 -13.51
N GLY A 206 -13.14 8.32 -12.84
CA GLY A 206 -12.92 8.20 -11.39
C GLY A 206 -12.00 7.04 -10.99
N VAL A 207 -11.27 6.44 -11.94
CA VAL A 207 -10.37 5.30 -11.68
C VAL A 207 -8.95 5.62 -12.13
N LEU A 208 -7.98 5.38 -11.25
CA LEU A 208 -6.56 5.37 -11.56
C LEU A 208 -6.09 3.97 -11.93
N THR A 209 -5.38 3.88 -13.04
CA THR A 209 -4.63 2.68 -13.45
C THR A 209 -3.16 3.04 -13.56
N PHE A 210 -2.29 2.09 -13.20
CA PHE A 210 -0.85 2.29 -13.15
C PHE A 210 -0.15 1.35 -14.11
N SER A 211 1.04 1.72 -14.58
CA SER A 211 1.88 0.89 -15.45
C SER A 211 3.36 1.29 -15.36
N SER A 212 4.22 0.49 -15.99
CA SER A 212 5.66 0.75 -16.13
C SER A 212 6.36 1.10 -14.80
N PRO A 213 6.31 0.22 -13.78
CA PRO A 213 6.93 0.47 -12.49
C PRO A 213 8.45 0.64 -12.63
N ARG A 214 9.00 1.61 -11.92
CA ARG A 214 10.45 1.89 -11.86
C ARG A 214 10.85 2.16 -10.41
N PRO A 215 11.35 1.16 -9.67
CA PRO A 215 11.85 1.38 -8.33
C PRO A 215 13.18 2.14 -8.37
N ASP A 216 13.46 2.88 -7.31
CA ASP A 216 14.78 3.43 -7.01
C ASP A 216 15.81 2.29 -6.97
N PRO A 217 16.89 2.33 -7.78
CA PRO A 217 17.96 1.33 -7.74
C PRO A 217 18.62 1.16 -6.37
N GLN A 218 18.55 2.18 -5.50
CA GLN A 218 19.06 2.16 -4.12
C GLN A 218 17.96 1.92 -3.07
N GLY A 219 16.70 1.86 -3.50
CA GLY A 219 15.58 1.62 -2.61
C GLY A 219 15.68 0.26 -1.92
N THR A 220 15.15 0.18 -0.70
CA THR A 220 15.17 -1.05 0.08
C THR A 220 13.79 -1.42 0.61
N GLU A 221 13.59 -2.71 0.81
CA GLU A 221 12.44 -3.30 1.49
C GLU A 221 12.94 -4.17 2.64
N THR A 222 12.35 -4.01 3.82
CA THR A 222 12.67 -4.83 5.00
C THR A 222 11.37 -5.39 5.58
N PHE A 223 11.34 -6.70 5.84
CA PHE A 223 10.24 -7.37 6.52
C PHE A 223 10.68 -7.88 7.88
N ILE A 224 9.92 -7.51 8.91
CA ILE A 224 10.21 -7.80 10.31
C ILE A 224 9.05 -8.61 10.88
N ARG A 225 9.36 -9.71 11.58
CA ARG A 225 8.41 -10.52 12.34
C ARG A 225 8.83 -10.58 13.81
N ASN A 226 7.95 -10.14 14.71
CA ASN A 226 8.19 -10.13 16.15
C ASN A 226 9.54 -9.47 16.53
N GLY A 227 9.87 -8.35 15.86
CA GLY A 227 11.13 -7.62 16.04
C GLY A 227 12.36 -8.23 15.36
N ASN A 228 12.25 -9.39 14.71
CA ASN A 228 13.35 -10.02 13.98
C ASN A 228 13.23 -9.71 12.48
N VAL A 229 14.34 -9.35 11.84
CA VAL A 229 14.39 -9.14 10.39
C VAL A 229 14.36 -10.49 9.69
N ASP A 230 13.25 -10.79 9.03
CA ASP A 230 13.05 -12.01 8.25
C ASP A 230 13.57 -11.84 6.82
N PHE A 231 13.44 -10.65 6.24
CA PHE A 231 13.90 -10.31 4.90
C PHE A 231 14.41 -8.87 4.83
N LYS A 232 15.47 -8.66 4.05
CA LYS A 232 15.95 -7.34 3.65
C LYS A 232 16.48 -7.43 2.23
N GLY A 233 15.96 -6.61 1.34
CA GLY A 233 16.28 -6.67 -0.08
C GLY A 233 16.16 -5.32 -0.79
N LYS A 234 16.26 -5.35 -2.11
CA LYS A 234 15.98 -4.19 -2.97
C LYS A 234 14.49 -3.91 -2.97
N LEU A 235 14.12 -2.64 -3.11
CA LEU A 235 12.74 -2.24 -3.29
C LEU A 235 12.19 -2.83 -4.59
N GLU A 236 11.20 -3.72 -4.47
CA GLU A 236 10.47 -4.24 -5.62
C GLU A 236 9.28 -3.34 -5.95
N ALA A 237 9.04 -3.11 -7.23
CA ALA A 237 7.88 -2.35 -7.69
C ALA A 237 6.91 -3.26 -8.45
N ARG A 238 5.65 -3.27 -8.01
CA ARG A 238 4.56 -4.00 -8.64
C ARG A 238 3.49 -3.02 -9.11
N VAL A 239 2.79 -3.37 -10.19
CA VAL A 239 1.66 -2.57 -10.67
C VAL A 239 0.47 -2.82 -9.76
N PRO A 240 -0.04 -1.82 -9.02
CA PRO A 240 -1.22 -2.00 -8.19
C PRO A 240 -2.47 -2.22 -9.05
N PRO A 241 -3.50 -2.91 -8.52
CA PRO A 241 -4.80 -2.99 -9.18
C PRO A 241 -5.41 -1.60 -9.41
N PRO A 242 -6.36 -1.46 -10.36
CA PRO A 242 -7.09 -0.22 -10.56
C PRO A 242 -7.69 0.31 -9.25
N MET A 243 -7.53 1.61 -9.00
CA MET A 243 -8.00 2.26 -7.76
C MET A 243 -9.08 3.27 -8.08
N LYS A 244 -10.21 3.19 -7.39
CA LYS A 244 -11.21 4.27 -7.36
C LYS A 244 -10.60 5.49 -6.69
N VAL A 245 -10.88 6.66 -7.23
CA VAL A 245 -10.43 7.94 -6.73
C VAL A 245 -11.62 8.73 -6.24
N ASN A 246 -11.51 9.26 -5.03
CA ASN A 246 -12.37 10.33 -4.55
C ASN A 246 -11.47 11.52 -4.20
N CYS A 247 -11.48 12.57 -5.02
CA CYS A 247 -10.59 13.72 -4.89
C CYS A 247 -11.39 14.99 -4.61
N GLY A 248 -10.90 15.79 -3.66
CA GLY A 248 -11.34 17.16 -3.40
C GLY A 248 -10.18 18.15 -3.57
N GLY A 249 -10.42 19.42 -3.21
CA GLY A 249 -9.39 20.46 -3.32
C GLY A 249 -8.15 20.21 -2.43
N VAL A 250 -8.35 19.60 -1.26
CA VAL A 250 -7.29 19.43 -0.23
C VAL A 250 -6.98 17.98 0.12
N ALA A 251 -7.81 17.02 -0.31
CA ALA A 251 -7.67 15.62 0.05
C ALA A 251 -7.97 14.72 -1.14
N MET A 252 -7.39 13.52 -1.15
CA MET A 252 -7.66 12.48 -2.12
C MET A 252 -7.69 11.13 -1.42
N SER A 253 -8.68 10.31 -1.72
CA SER A 253 -8.78 8.93 -1.29
C SER A 253 -8.58 8.03 -2.50
N LEU A 254 -7.76 6.99 -2.34
CA LEU A 254 -7.59 5.92 -3.30
C LEU A 254 -8.09 4.62 -2.68
N SER A 255 -8.91 3.84 -3.38
CA SER A 255 -9.40 2.57 -2.84
C SER A 255 -9.60 1.50 -3.91
N ASN A 256 -9.32 0.25 -3.54
CA ASN A 256 -9.72 -0.94 -4.29
C ASN A 256 -10.27 -1.98 -3.28
N GLN A 257 -10.36 -3.26 -3.66
CA GLN A 257 -10.92 -4.31 -2.79
C GLN A 257 -10.04 -4.64 -1.56
N ILE A 258 -8.74 -4.36 -1.62
CA ILE A 258 -7.76 -4.76 -0.59
C ILE A 258 -7.02 -3.58 0.03
N THR A 259 -7.00 -2.42 -0.62
CA THR A 259 -6.20 -1.25 -0.24
C THR A 259 -7.11 -0.01 -0.11
N THR A 260 -6.87 0.80 0.91
CA THR A 260 -7.43 2.15 1.07
C THR A 260 -6.33 3.11 1.51
N ILE A 261 -6.19 4.23 0.81
CA ILE A 261 -5.18 5.25 1.07
C ILE A 261 -5.87 6.61 1.18
N GLN A 262 -5.61 7.34 2.27
CA GLN A 262 -6.01 8.73 2.47
C GLN A 262 -4.80 9.64 2.29
N LEU A 263 -4.95 10.61 1.42
CA LEU A 263 -3.90 11.54 1.00
C LEU A 263 -4.34 12.97 1.28
N ARG A 264 -3.45 13.79 1.84
CA ARG A 264 -3.64 15.23 1.99
C ARG A 264 -2.75 15.98 1.02
N ARG A 265 -3.35 16.89 0.25
CA ARG A 265 -2.60 17.76 -0.68
C ARG A 265 -1.62 18.63 0.11
N THR A 266 -0.41 18.72 -0.39
CA THR A 266 0.65 19.56 0.15
C THR A 266 1.23 20.44 -0.96
N SER A 267 1.60 21.67 -0.61
CA SER A 267 2.33 22.57 -1.52
C SER A 267 3.82 22.27 -1.56
N LYS A 268 4.32 21.46 -0.63
CA LYS A 268 5.73 21.13 -0.47
C LYS A 268 5.97 19.70 -0.93
N ALA A 269 6.79 19.56 -1.97
CA ALA A 269 7.61 18.38 -2.14
C ALA A 269 8.69 18.38 -1.04
N PRO A 270 8.98 17.24 -0.39
CA PRO A 270 10.20 17.10 0.41
C PRO A 270 11.44 17.33 -0.45
#